data_AF-A0A0F9TJY2-F1
#
_entry.id   AF-A0A0F9TJY2-F1
#
_cell.length_a   1.000
_cell.length_b   1.000
_cell.length_c   1.000
_cell.angle_alpha   90.00
_cell.angle_beta   90.00
_cell.angle_gamma   90.00
#
_symmetry.space_group_name_H-M   'P 1'
#
loop_
_entity.id
_entity.type
_entity.pdbx_description
1 polymer ?
#
loop_
_entity_poly.entity_id
_entity_poly.type
_entity_poly.pdbx_seq_one_letter_code
_entity_poly.pdbx_strand_id
1 'polypeptide(L)'
;MTFIEFCVACLQLQVACGGRVTSWGRSSFGNDEIGGVLTSYHTLMMGVDWTWSKAELLATTVSDKHGTTLNGRQRMEIMAPRLGLKVIDEGDHLHIQPKRL
;
A
#
# COMPACT_ATOMS: atom_id res chain seq x y z
N MET A 1 3.07 12.33 -9.61
CA MET A 1 4.00 11.15 -9.60
C MET A 1 3.71 10.35 -10.86
N THR A 2 4.73 9.89 -11.59
CA THR A 2 4.52 9.03 -12.77
C THR A 2 4.18 7.60 -12.38
N PHE A 3 3.57 6.83 -13.30
CA PHE A 3 3.28 5.41 -13.07
C PHE A 3 4.55 4.59 -12.75
N ILE A 4 5.68 4.86 -13.41
CA ILE A 4 6.93 4.15 -13.15
C ILE A 4 7.47 4.46 -11.75
N GLU A 5 7.44 5.72 -11.32
CA GLU A 5 7.82 6.11 -9.95
C GLU A 5 6.92 5.44 -8.90
N PHE A 6 5.61 5.34 -9.18
CA PHE A 6 4.67 4.63 -8.32
C PHE A 6 5.02 3.15 -8.18
N CYS A 7 5.26 2.45 -9.30
CA CYS A 7 5.67 1.05 -9.29
C CYS A 7 6.98 0.83 -8.51
N VAL A 8 7.97 1.71 -8.69
CA VAL A 8 9.24 1.65 -7.94
C VAL A 8 9.01 1.87 -6.45
N ALA A 9 8.16 2.83 -6.07
CA ALA A 9 7.82 3.07 -4.67
C ALA A 9 7.11 1.86 -4.05
N CYS A 10 6.15 1.23 -4.74
CA CYS A 10 5.52 -0.01 -4.30
C CYS A 10 6.52 -1.15 -4.14
N LEU A 11 7.49 -1.30 -5.04
CA LEU A 11 8.55 -2.31 -4.91
C LEU A 11 9.41 -2.07 -3.64
N GLN A 12 9.79 -0.82 -3.39
CA GLN A 12 10.53 -0.46 -2.16
C GLN A 12 9.73 -0.80 -0.91
N LEU A 13 8.42 -0.54 -0.92
CA LEU A 13 7.52 -0.92 0.17
C LEU A 13 7.42 -2.44 0.32
N GLN A 14 7.30 -3.21 -0.76
CA GLN A 14 7.25 -4.68 -0.69
C GLN A 14 8.50 -5.26 -0.03
N VAL A 15 9.68 -4.76 -0.40
CA VAL A 15 10.96 -5.22 0.17
C VAL A 15 11.06 -4.85 1.65
N ALA A 16 10.65 -3.63 2.01
CA ALA A 16 10.79 -3.14 3.38
C ALA A 16 9.72 -3.70 4.33
N CYS A 17 8.46 -3.76 3.88
CA CYS A 17 7.28 -3.99 4.71
C CYS A 17 6.68 -5.39 4.52
N GLY A 18 7.03 -6.12 3.48
CA GLY A 18 6.45 -7.43 3.16
C GLY A 18 4.94 -7.36 2.90
N GLY A 19 4.23 -8.44 3.24
CA GLY A 19 2.81 -8.59 2.95
C GLY A 19 2.55 -8.93 1.49
N ARG A 20 1.30 -8.76 1.07
CA ARG A 20 0.86 -9.08 -0.29
C ARG A 20 -0.09 -8.02 -0.84
N VAL A 21 0.08 -7.73 -2.12
CA VAL A 21 -0.88 -6.97 -2.90
C VAL A 21 -2.08 -7.86 -3.22
N THR A 22 -3.29 -7.40 -2.91
CA THR A 22 -4.55 -8.08 -3.23
C THR A 22 -5.28 -7.43 -4.41
N SER A 23 -5.00 -6.16 -4.69
CA SER A 23 -5.55 -5.45 -5.84
C SER A 23 -4.61 -4.35 -6.33
N TRP A 24 -4.66 -4.05 -7.63
CA TRP A 24 -3.85 -2.99 -8.26
C TRP A 24 -4.69 -2.24 -9.30
N GLY A 25 -4.68 -2.71 -10.54
CA GLY A 25 -5.45 -2.11 -11.62
C GLY A 25 -6.89 -2.56 -11.65
N ARG A 26 -7.82 -1.65 -11.94
CA ARG A 26 -9.20 -2.00 -12.27
C ARG A 26 -9.62 -1.29 -13.55
N SER A 27 -10.39 -1.97 -14.41
CA SER A 27 -11.14 -1.26 -15.45
C SER A 27 -12.24 -0.42 -14.80
N SER A 28 -12.80 0.54 -15.52
CA SER A 28 -13.96 1.30 -15.05
C SER A 28 -15.14 0.39 -14.69
N PHE A 29 -15.43 -0.63 -15.48
CA PHE A 29 -16.47 -1.62 -15.19
C PHE A 29 -16.15 -2.45 -13.94
N GLY A 30 -14.94 -2.99 -13.82
CA GLY A 30 -14.56 -3.78 -12.64
C GLY A 30 -14.48 -2.95 -11.35
N ASN A 31 -14.24 -1.64 -11.44
CA ASN A 31 -14.33 -0.73 -10.30
C ASN A 31 -15.79 -0.47 -9.90
N ASP A 32 -16.71 -0.38 -10.85
CA ASP A 32 -18.15 -0.20 -10.58
C ASP A 32 -18.78 -1.45 -9.93
N GLU A 33 -18.41 -2.66 -10.38
CA GLU A 33 -18.90 -3.93 -9.83
C GLU A 33 -18.69 -4.09 -8.31
N ILE A 34 -17.63 -3.46 -7.78
CA ILE A 34 -17.30 -3.48 -6.35
C ILE A 34 -17.74 -2.21 -5.61
N GLY A 35 -18.49 -1.32 -6.26
CA GLY A 35 -18.96 -0.05 -5.69
C GLY A 35 -17.88 1.02 -5.55
N GLY A 36 -16.82 0.95 -6.35
CA GLY A 36 -15.70 1.90 -6.30
C GLY A 36 -16.08 3.29 -6.84
N VAL A 37 -15.40 4.32 -6.35
CA VAL A 37 -15.66 5.71 -6.76
C VAL A 37 -15.11 6.02 -8.16
N LEU A 38 -15.74 6.97 -8.87
CA LEU A 38 -15.37 7.39 -10.23
C LEU A 38 -13.90 7.83 -10.35
N THR A 39 -13.38 8.48 -9.31
CA THR A 39 -12.00 9.01 -9.26
C THR A 39 -11.02 8.05 -8.57
N SER A 40 -11.32 6.75 -8.58
CA SER A 40 -10.50 5.71 -7.96
C SER A 40 -9.10 5.65 -8.60
N TYR A 41 -8.06 5.62 -7.78
CA TYR A 41 -6.69 5.48 -8.29
C TYR A 41 -6.42 4.11 -8.92
N HIS A 42 -7.25 3.10 -8.64
CA HIS A 42 -7.19 1.80 -9.31
C HIS A 42 -7.48 1.89 -10.82
N THR A 43 -8.35 2.82 -11.24
CA THR A 43 -8.67 3.02 -12.67
C THR A 43 -7.55 3.73 -13.42
N LEU A 44 -6.63 4.35 -12.68
CA LEU A 44 -5.40 4.96 -13.20
C LEU A 44 -4.18 4.04 -13.09
N MET A 45 -4.36 2.77 -12.68
CA MET A 45 -3.27 1.83 -12.36
C MET A 45 -2.33 2.31 -11.24
N MET A 46 -2.77 3.27 -10.42
CA MET A 46 -1.97 3.91 -9.38
C MET A 46 -2.62 3.79 -7.99
N GLY A 47 -3.50 2.80 -7.80
CA GLY A 47 -4.08 2.42 -6.51
C GLY A 47 -3.74 0.97 -6.22
N VAL A 48 -3.33 0.66 -4.99
CA VAL A 48 -2.91 -0.69 -4.58
C VAL A 48 -3.47 -1.02 -3.23
N ASP A 49 -4.12 -2.18 -3.13
CA ASP A 49 -4.64 -2.71 -1.87
C ASP A 49 -3.65 -3.74 -1.33
N TRP A 50 -3.27 -3.58 -0.06
CA TRP A 50 -2.20 -4.33 0.58
C TRP A 50 -2.63 -4.94 1.90
N THR A 51 -2.31 -6.22 2.12
CA THR A 51 -2.67 -6.91 3.37
C THR A 51 -1.53 -7.79 3.89
N TRP A 52 -1.65 -8.19 5.16
CA TRP A 52 -0.75 -9.11 5.84
C TRP A 52 -1.58 -10.10 6.65
N SER A 53 -1.18 -11.36 6.62
CA SER A 53 -1.58 -12.36 7.62
C SER A 53 -0.89 -12.09 8.96
N LYS A 54 -1.39 -12.72 10.03
CA LYS A 54 -0.73 -12.67 11.35
C LYS A 54 0.73 -13.17 11.29
N ALA A 55 0.99 -14.21 10.52
CA ALA A 55 2.34 -14.75 10.35
C ALA A 55 3.26 -13.77 9.61
N GLU A 56 2.77 -13.11 8.56
CA GLU A 56 3.53 -12.08 7.85
C GLU A 56 3.79 -10.85 8.72
N LEU A 57 2.82 -10.40 9.53
CA LEU A 57 3.03 -9.31 10.48
C LEU A 57 4.13 -9.66 11.48
N LEU A 58 4.13 -10.89 12.01
CA LEU A 58 5.16 -11.37 12.93
C LEU A 58 6.53 -11.43 12.23
N ALA A 59 6.60 -12.03 11.03
CA ALA A 59 7.84 -12.17 10.27
C ALA A 59 8.42 -10.81 9.82
N THR A 60 7.58 -9.79 9.70
CA THR A 60 7.97 -8.42 9.34
C THR A 60 8.11 -7.51 10.55
N THR A 61 8.10 -8.05 11.77
CA THR A 61 8.32 -7.28 13.00
C THR A 61 9.81 -7.08 13.23
N VAL A 62 10.22 -5.82 13.36
CA VAL A 62 11.61 -5.43 13.62
C VAL A 62 11.66 -4.41 14.74
N SER A 63 12.72 -4.48 15.55
CA SER A 63 12.98 -3.52 16.64
C SER A 63 14.16 -2.64 16.28
N ASP A 64 14.05 -1.34 16.54
CA ASP A 64 15.19 -0.43 16.44
C ASP A 64 16.12 -0.52 17.67
N LYS A 65 17.24 0.20 17.61
CA LYS A 65 18.22 0.28 18.71
C LYS A 65 17.68 0.89 20.00
N HIS A 66 16.51 1.53 19.95
CA HIS A 66 15.83 2.15 21.08
C HIS A 66 14.70 1.28 21.63
N GLY A 67 14.51 0.06 21.09
CA GLY A 67 13.47 -0.88 21.50
C GLY A 67 12.12 -0.63 20.84
N THR A 68 11.99 0.36 19.94
CA THR A 68 10.75 0.61 19.19
C THR A 68 10.53 -0.54 18.24
N THR A 69 9.40 -1.25 18.40
CA THR A 69 9.07 -2.44 17.62
C THR A 69 7.91 -2.17 16.68
N LEU A 70 8.11 -2.40 15.38
CA LEU A 70 7.12 -2.14 14.35
C LEU A 70 7.01 -3.33 13.39
N ASN A 71 5.79 -3.73 13.05
CA ASN A 71 5.51 -4.71 12.00
C ASN A 71 5.49 -4.09 10.59
N GLY A 72 5.32 -4.92 9.57
CA GLY A 72 5.27 -4.49 8.17
C GLY A 72 4.22 -3.41 7.88
N ARG A 73 2.99 -3.59 8.39
CA ARG A 73 1.88 -2.65 8.20
C ARG A 73 2.21 -1.28 8.78
N GLN A 74 2.66 -1.23 10.03
CA GLN A 74 3.05 0.03 10.71
C GLN A 74 4.24 0.72 10.01
N ARG A 75 5.20 -0.07 9.52
CA ARG A 75 6.33 0.49 8.76
C ARG A 75 5.86 1.08 7.43
N MET A 76 4.87 0.49 6.76
CA MET A 76 4.31 1.04 5.52
C MET A 76 3.68 2.42 5.74
N GLU A 77 2.91 2.59 6.83
CA GLU A 77 2.31 3.88 7.19
C GLU A 77 3.36 4.99 7.39
N ILE A 78 4.56 4.65 7.86
CA ILE A 78 5.67 5.60 8.05
C ILE A 78 6.44 5.84 6.75
N MET A 79 6.69 4.79 5.97
CA MET A 79 7.57 4.84 4.80
C MET A 79 6.87 5.37 3.55
N ALA A 80 5.64 4.94 3.28
CA ALA A 80 4.91 5.33 2.07
C ALA A 80 4.78 6.87 1.91
N PRO A 81 4.48 7.65 2.96
CA PRO A 81 4.49 9.12 2.88
C PRO A 81 5.80 9.74 2.41
N ARG A 82 6.95 9.13 2.73
CA ARG A 82 8.28 9.60 2.33
C ARG A 82 8.58 9.31 0.86
N LEU A 83 7.88 8.33 0.28
CA LEU A 83 7.95 7.98 -1.13
C LEU A 83 6.92 8.75 -1.97
N GLY A 84 6.23 9.75 -1.42
CA GLY A 84 5.22 10.51 -2.15
C GLY A 84 3.85 9.81 -2.24
N LEU A 85 3.64 8.76 -1.46
CA LEU A 85 2.40 7.98 -1.43
C LEU A 85 1.53 8.37 -0.23
N LYS A 86 0.21 8.27 -0.39
CA LYS A 86 -0.79 8.35 0.67
C LYS A 86 -1.18 6.92 1.05
N VAL A 87 -1.33 6.69 2.34
CA VAL A 87 -1.87 5.45 2.92
C VAL A 87 -3.26 5.77 3.45
N ILE A 88 -4.23 4.93 3.11
CA ILE A 88 -5.59 4.98 3.62
C ILE A 88 -5.83 3.62 4.29
N ASP A 89 -6.13 3.62 5.59
CA ASP A 89 -6.50 2.40 6.29
C ASP A 89 -8.00 2.16 6.09
N GLU A 90 -8.33 1.10 5.33
CA GLU A 90 -9.72 0.68 5.07
C GLU A 90 -10.19 -0.43 6.03
N GLY A 91 -9.41 -0.68 7.08
CA GLY A 91 -9.64 -1.68 8.12
C GLY A 91 -8.92 -2.99 7.82
N ASP A 92 -9.43 -3.76 6.86
CA ASP A 92 -8.92 -5.10 6.52
C ASP A 92 -7.65 -5.07 5.64
N HIS A 93 -7.42 -3.95 4.96
CA HIS A 93 -6.24 -3.71 4.13
C HIS A 93 -5.80 -2.23 4.19
N LEU A 94 -4.60 -1.95 3.68
CA LEU A 94 -4.15 -0.58 3.41
C LEU A 94 -4.29 -0.29 1.93
N HIS A 95 -4.96 0.81 1.59
CA HIS A 95 -4.99 1.35 0.24
C HIS A 95 -3.85 2.36 0.05
N ILE A 96 -3.04 2.16 -0.98
CA ILE A 96 -1.86 2.96 -1.32
C ILE A 96 -2.07 3.64 -2.67
N GLN A 97 -1.87 4.94 -2.70
CA GLN A 97 -2.03 5.77 -3.90
C GLN A 97 -1.04 6.96 -3.88
N PRO A 98 -0.75 7.64 -5.00
CA PRO A 98 -0.04 8.91 -4.99
C PRO A 98 -0.71 9.96 -4.11
N LYS A 99 0.10 10.81 -3.46
CA LYS A 99 -0.42 12.00 -2.74
C LYS A 99 -1.03 13.03 -3.69
N ARG A 100 -0.48 13.15 -4.90
CA ARG A 100 -0.86 14.09 -5.96
C ARG A 100 -0.56 13.45 -7.32
N LEU A 101 -1.47 13.63 -8.28
CA LEU A 101 -1.23 13.32 -9.69
C LEU A 101 -0.19 14.30 -10.26
#